data_AF-A0A1N6WAJ4-F1
#
_entry.id   AF-A0A1N6WAJ4-F1
#
_cell.length_a   1.000
_cell.length_b   1.000
_cell.length_c   1.000
_cell.angle_alpha   90.00
_cell.angle_beta   90.00
_cell.angle_gamma   90.00
#
_symmetry.space_group_name_H-M   'P 1'
#
loop_
_entity.id
_entity.type
_entity.pdbx_description
1 polymer ?
#
loop_
_entity_poly.entity_id
_entity_poly.type
_entity_poly.pdbx_seq_one_letter_code
_entity_poly.pdbx_strand_id
1 'polypeptide(L)'
;MKTTIELPDPLFAQARRYADAHNMSMKALIEQGLRTVMAEKKAAKPFKLCDGSVDGQGLSPAWRDAGWDQMRDALYGPDAGRGG
;
A
#
# COMPACT_ATOMS: atom_id res chain seq x y z
N MET A 1 -6.18 -24.46 -17.41
CA MET A 1 -5.40 -24.85 -18.61
C MET A 1 -4.15 -25.57 -18.15
N LYS A 2 -3.72 -26.65 -18.83
CA LYS A 2 -2.43 -27.30 -18.58
C LYS A 2 -1.41 -26.72 -19.55
N THR A 3 -0.30 -26.24 -19.03
CA THR A 3 0.79 -25.64 -19.81
C THR A 3 2.09 -26.33 -19.41
N THR A 4 2.90 -26.68 -20.40
CA THR A 4 4.27 -27.17 -20.18
C THR A 4 5.22 -26.01 -20.41
N ILE A 5 6.16 -25.79 -19.49
CA ILE A 5 7.18 -24.74 -19.57
C ILE A 5 8.55 -25.38 -19.40
N GLU A 6 9.52 -24.91 -20.19
CA GLU A 6 10.92 -25.32 -20.04
C GLU A 6 11.60 -24.42 -18.99
N LEU A 7 12.26 -25.04 -18.02
CA LEU A 7 12.94 -24.38 -16.91
C LEU A 7 14.36 -24.95 -16.82
N PRO A 8 15.40 -24.11 -16.66
CA PRO A 8 16.72 -24.61 -16.34
C PRO A 8 16.70 -25.42 -15.03
N ASP A 9 17.40 -26.56 -15.00
CA ASP A 9 17.46 -27.43 -13.82
C ASP A 9 17.82 -26.70 -12.52
N PRO A 10 18.79 -25.75 -12.49
CA PRO A 10 19.11 -25.01 -11.26
C PRO A 10 17.92 -24.20 -10.75
N LEU A 11 17.15 -23.59 -11.66
CA LEU A 11 15.98 -22.78 -11.30
C LEU A 11 14.84 -23.66 -10.80
N PHE A 12 14.61 -24.81 -11.44
CA PHE A 12 13.62 -25.78 -10.96
C PHE A 12 13.93 -26.27 -9.55
N ALA A 13 15.19 -26.63 -9.28
CA ALA A 13 15.63 -27.07 -7.96
C ALA A 13 15.45 -25.97 -6.90
N GLN A 14 15.79 -24.73 -7.23
CA GLN A 14 15.58 -23.57 -6.35
C GLN A 14 14.09 -23.33 -6.06
N ALA A 15 13.25 -23.32 -7.10
CA ALA A 15 11.82 -23.10 -6.97
C ALA A 15 11.15 -24.18 -6.11
N ARG A 16 11.59 -25.44 -6.23
CA ARG A 16 11.08 -26.55 -5.42
C ARG A 16 11.42 -26.38 -3.95
N ARG A 17 12.68 -26.08 -3.62
CA ARG A 17 13.10 -25.81 -2.24
C ARG A 17 12.34 -24.64 -1.63
N TYR A 18 12.12 -23.58 -2.41
CA TYR A 18 11.33 -22.43 -1.97
C TYR A 18 9.89 -22.85 -1.67
N ALA A 19 9.26 -23.62 -2.56
CA ALA A 19 7.89 -24.06 -2.41
C ALA A 19 7.71 -24.96 -1.17
N ASP A 20 8.63 -25.91 -0.96
CA ASP A 20 8.63 -26.80 0.20
C ASP A 20 8.79 -26.01 1.51
N ALA A 21 9.72 -25.04 1.56
CA ALA A 21 9.94 -24.20 2.73
C ALA A 21 8.73 -23.32 3.10
N HIS A 22 7.88 -22.96 2.12
CA HIS A 22 6.70 -22.13 2.32
C HIS A 22 5.39 -22.94 2.34
N ASN A 23 5.46 -24.27 2.47
CA ASN A 23 4.30 -25.17 2.45
C ASN A 23 3.36 -24.92 1.25
N MET A 24 3.92 -24.64 0.08
CA MET A 24 3.17 -24.39 -1.15
C MET A 24 3.52 -25.37 -2.25
N SER A 25 2.58 -25.56 -3.19
CA SER A 25 2.85 -26.37 -4.37
C SER A 25 3.64 -25.58 -5.42
N MET A 26 4.39 -26.28 -6.28
CA MET A 26 5.05 -25.67 -7.45
C MET A 26 4.06 -24.90 -8.33
N LYS A 27 2.84 -25.42 -8.50
CA LYS A 27 1.77 -24.74 -9.23
C LYS A 27 1.39 -23.40 -8.57
N ALA A 28 1.19 -23.38 -7.25
CA ALA A 28 0.86 -22.17 -6.51
C ALA A 28 1.98 -21.12 -6.60
N LEU A 29 3.24 -21.55 -6.51
CA LEU A 29 4.39 -20.67 -6.70
C LEU A 29 4.40 -20.02 -8.09
N ILE A 30 4.21 -20.82 -9.15
CA ILE A 30 4.17 -20.32 -10.54
C ILE A 30 3.00 -19.36 -10.73
N GLU A 31 1.79 -19.70 -10.26
CA GLU A 31 0.62 -18.84 -10.37
C GLU A 31 0.81 -17.50 -9.63
N GLN A 32 1.39 -17.53 -8.43
CA GLN A 32 1.70 -16.33 -7.67
C GLN A 32 2.71 -15.46 -8.41
N GLY A 33 3.82 -16.04 -8.88
CA GLY A 33 4.85 -15.29 -9.63
C GLY A 33 4.28 -14.62 -10.88
N LEU A 34 3.45 -15.34 -11.65
CA LEU A 34 2.75 -14.78 -12.80
C LEU A 34 1.85 -13.60 -12.43
N ARG A 35 1.05 -13.73 -11.35
CA ARG A 35 0.18 -12.65 -10.87
C ARG A 35 0.98 -11.42 -10.45
N THR A 36 2.07 -11.60 -9.72
CA THR A 36 2.93 -10.51 -9.26
C THR A 36 3.50 -9.73 -10.44
N VAL A 37 4.09 -10.41 -11.41
CA VAL A 37 4.68 -9.76 -12.61
C VAL A 37 3.63 -9.00 -13.43
N MET A 38 2.42 -9.56 -13.56
CA MET A 38 1.31 -8.88 -14.26
C MET A 38 0.75 -7.69 -13.48
N ALA A 39 0.77 -7.74 -12.15
CA ALA A 39 0.36 -6.64 -11.29
C ALA A 39 1.37 -5.48 -11.32
N GLU A 40 2.67 -5.79 -11.29
CA GLU A 40 3.76 -4.80 -11.38
C GLU A 40 3.72 -4.01 -12.70
N LYS A 41 3.34 -4.66 -13.81
CA LYS A 41 3.18 -3.98 -15.11
C LYS A 41 2.00 -3.02 -15.18
N LYS A 42 1.01 -3.13 -14.27
CA LYS A 42 0.10 -2.03 -14.00
C LYS A 42 0.88 -1.04 -13.12
N ALA A 43 1.70 -0.21 -13.74
CA ALA A 43 2.24 0.97 -13.08
C ALA A 43 1.07 1.62 -12.32
N ALA A 44 1.15 1.62 -10.99
CA ALA A 44 0.15 2.29 -10.18
C ALA A 44 0.01 3.68 -10.77
N LYS A 45 -1.21 4.08 -11.17
CA LYS A 45 -1.43 5.45 -11.63
C LYS A 45 -0.81 6.35 -10.56
N PRO A 46 0.04 7.33 -10.94
CA PRO A 46 0.57 8.28 -9.98
C PRO A 46 -0.57 8.77 -9.10
N PHE A 47 -0.34 8.82 -7.79
CA PHE A 47 -1.33 9.34 -6.87
C PHE A 47 -1.73 10.74 -7.34
N LYS A 48 -3.03 10.91 -7.63
CA LYS A 48 -3.60 12.21 -7.99
C LYS A 48 -4.43 12.65 -6.79
N LEU A 49 -3.97 13.68 -6.08
CA LEU A 49 -4.73 14.29 -5.01
C LEU A 49 -6.05 14.80 -5.60
N CYS A 50 -7.18 14.37 -5.04
CA CYS A 50 -8.47 14.95 -5.38
C CYS A 50 -8.44 16.43 -5.05
N ASP A 51 -9.14 17.25 -5.84
CA ASP A 51 -9.33 18.64 -5.48
C ASP A 51 -10.07 18.72 -4.14
N GLY A 52 -9.35 19.18 -3.11
CA GLY A 52 -9.85 19.35 -1.75
C GLY A 52 -10.12 20.81 -1.40
N SER A 53 -10.17 21.69 -2.41
CA SER A 53 -10.58 23.08 -2.19
C SER A 53 -12.02 23.16 -1.72
N VAL A 54 -12.29 24.18 -0.91
CA VAL A 54 -13.62 24.54 -0.42
C VAL A 54 -13.89 25.98 -0.83
N ASP A 55 -15.16 26.34 -1.04
CA ASP A 55 -15.56 27.70 -1.45
C ASP A 55 -15.34 28.78 -0.35
N GLY A 56 -14.81 28.39 0.81
CA GLY A 56 -14.59 29.26 1.96
C GLY A 56 -13.37 30.17 1.81
N GLN A 57 -13.41 31.34 2.45
CA GLN A 57 -12.33 32.33 2.45
C GLN A 57 -11.34 32.15 3.62
N GLY A 58 -11.07 30.90 4.00
CA GLY A 58 -10.20 30.56 5.12
C GLY A 58 -10.97 30.20 6.40
N LEU A 59 -10.38 30.51 7.57
CA LEU A 59 -10.90 30.08 8.87
C LEU A 59 -12.24 30.76 9.22
N SER A 60 -13.12 30.01 9.89
CA SER A 60 -14.36 30.57 10.43
C SER A 60 -14.05 31.62 11.51
N PRO A 61 -14.98 32.55 11.81
CA PRO A 61 -14.76 33.61 12.78
C PRO A 61 -14.32 33.11 14.16
N ALA A 62 -14.80 31.94 14.58
CA ALA A 62 -14.46 31.35 15.88
C ALA A 62 -13.02 30.87 15.98
N TRP A 63 -12.35 30.63 14.84
CA TRP A 63 -11.00 30.09 14.76
C TRP A 63 -9.97 31.10 14.24
N ARG A 64 -10.41 32.32 13.91
CA ARG A 64 -9.56 33.32 13.24
C ARG A 64 -8.37 33.76 14.11
N ASP A 65 -8.59 33.85 15.41
CA ASP A 65 -7.57 34.23 16.41
C ASP A 65 -7.08 33.03 17.24
N ALA A 66 -7.52 31.82 16.89
CA ALA A 66 -7.15 30.62 17.63
C ALA A 66 -5.70 30.21 17.32
N GLY A 67 -4.98 29.80 18.36
CA GLY A 67 -3.65 29.21 18.21
C GLY A 67 -3.72 27.77 17.67
N TRP A 68 -2.60 27.28 17.15
CA TRP A 68 -2.49 25.91 16.66
C TRP A 68 -2.87 24.86 17.72
N ASP A 69 -2.43 25.04 18.97
CA ASP A 69 -2.77 24.12 20.06
C ASP A 69 -4.28 24.04 20.31
N GLN A 70 -4.97 25.18 20.29
CA GLN A 70 -6.43 25.23 20.49
C GLN A 70 -7.18 24.52 19.36
N MET A 71 -6.74 24.69 18.11
CA MET A 71 -7.32 23.99 16.96
C MET A 71 -7.09 22.49 17.02
N ARG A 72 -5.86 22.07 17.36
CA ARG A 72 -5.51 20.65 17.50
C ARG A 72 -6.33 20.00 18.61
N ASP A 73 -6.40 20.62 19.77
CA ASP A 73 -7.12 20.07 20.92
C ASP A 73 -8.62 19.94 20.64
N ALA A 74 -9.20 20.84 19.84
CA ALA A 74 -10.58 20.75 19.39
C ALA A 74 -10.84 19.63 18.36
N LEU A 75 -9.86 19.33 17.50
CA LEU A 75 -9.98 18.29 16.46
C LEU A 75 -9.67 16.88 16.97
N TYR A 76 -8.67 16.75 17.83
CA TYR A 76 -8.10 15.46 18.25
C TYR A 76 -8.20 15.18 19.74
N GLY A 77 -8.65 16.15 20.53
CA GLY A 77 -8.65 16.09 22.00
C GLY A 77 -7.33 16.57 22.62
N PRO A 78 -7.34 16.91 23.92
CA PRO A 78 -6.22 17.55 24.61
C PRO A 78 -4.99 16.66 24.80
N ASP A 79 -5.13 15.33 24.69
CA ASP A 79 -4.05 14.37 24.93
C ASP A 79 -3.29 13.97 23.65
N ALA A 80 -3.72 14.43 22.47
CA ALA A 80 -3.18 14.03 21.17
C ALA A 80 -1.71 14.47 20.93
N GLY A 81 -1.16 15.35 21.77
CA GLY A 81 0.21 15.86 21.67
C GLY A 81 1.23 15.25 22.64
N ARG A 82 0.86 14.29 23.49
CA ARG A 82 1.75 13.72 24.54
C ARG A 82 2.43 12.41 24.16
N GLY A 83 2.69 12.18 22.88
CA GLY A 83 3.54 11.08 22.43
C GLY A 83 5.02 11.48 22.50
N GLY A 84 5.66 11.21 23.64
CA GLY A 84 7.12 11.23 23.79
C GLY A 84 7.71 9.83 23.63
#